data_AF-A0A402DI09-F1
#
_entry.id   AF-A0A402DI09-F1
#
_cell.length_a   1.000
_cell.length_b   1.000
_cell.length_c   1.000
_cell.angle_alpha   90.00
_cell.angle_beta   90.00
_cell.angle_gamma   90.00
#
_symmetry.space_group_name_H-M   'P 1'
#
loop_
_entity.id
_entity.type
_entity.pdbx_description
1 polymer ?
#
loop_
_entity_poly.entity_id
_entity_poly.type
_entity_poly.pdbx_seq_one_letter_code
_entity_poly.pdbx_strand_id
1 'polypeptide(L)'
;MLQALQIKTSVSIPQTTIQKPVNPIISVPQTPPSIQLKSAKGIDYRNLEDLLKRQQWKEADKETARVMLQVANRTKERWLREEDIDNFPCEDLRTIDQLWLKYSNGKFGFSVQAKIYRELGGTREYNERVWDAFGDRVGWRINNSWIEYKDVIFDFKALQGHLPADFPIWRCGNWHDPIWWSSFPAIKRGINLFSRVETCKM
;
A
#
# COMPACT_ATOMS: atom_id res chain seq x y z
N MET A 1 74.51 -15.41 17.75
CA MET A 1 74.31 -15.06 16.33
C MET A 1 73.04 -14.24 16.21
N LEU A 2 72.97 -13.37 15.19
CA LEU A 2 71.92 -12.36 14.95
C LEU A 2 71.92 -11.18 15.96
N GLN A 3 71.55 -10.01 15.45
CA GLN A 3 71.67 -8.69 16.07
C GLN A 3 70.29 -8.03 16.16
N ALA A 4 70.09 -7.12 17.12
CA ALA A 4 68.95 -6.20 17.12
C ALA A 4 69.37 -4.86 16.49
N LEU A 5 68.67 -4.42 15.44
CA LEU A 5 68.91 -3.12 14.81
C LEU A 5 68.24 -1.99 15.60
N GLN A 6 68.90 -0.84 15.68
CA GLN A 6 68.23 0.42 15.99
C GLN A 6 67.63 1.01 14.72
N ILE A 7 66.34 1.37 14.75
CA ILE A 7 65.68 2.14 13.68
C ILE A 7 65.28 3.51 14.26
N LYS A 8 65.74 4.57 13.59
CA LYS A 8 65.43 5.96 13.97
C LYS A 8 64.05 6.35 13.43
N THR A 9 63.21 6.93 14.27
CA THR A 9 61.91 7.47 13.88
C THR A 9 62.07 8.88 13.28
N SER A 10 61.80 9.03 11.98
CA SER A 10 61.70 10.33 11.30
C SER A 10 60.22 10.67 11.07
N VAL A 11 59.69 11.65 11.80
CA VAL A 11 58.33 12.17 11.59
C VAL A 11 58.32 13.14 10.41
N SER A 12 57.55 12.83 9.37
CA SER A 12 57.31 13.71 8.22
C SER A 12 56.00 14.49 8.39
N ILE A 13 56.05 15.80 8.17
CA ILE A 13 54.88 16.70 8.24
C ILE A 13 54.39 16.96 6.80
N PRO A 14 53.14 16.59 6.43
CA PRO A 14 52.57 16.95 5.14
C PRO A 14 52.31 18.46 5.04
N GLN A 15 52.60 19.06 3.88
CA GLN A 15 52.31 20.47 3.60
C GLN A 15 50.85 20.69 3.21
N THR A 16 50.23 21.76 3.69
CA THR A 16 48.83 22.10 3.42
C THR A 16 48.68 22.82 2.06
N THR A 17 48.18 22.13 1.05
CA THR A 17 47.86 22.73 -0.26
C THR A 17 46.58 23.55 -0.18
N ILE A 18 46.65 24.87 -0.42
CA ILE A 18 45.45 25.72 -0.51
C ILE A 18 44.66 25.36 -1.77
N GLN A 19 43.42 24.88 -1.58
CA GLN A 19 42.46 24.68 -2.67
C GLN A 19 41.74 25.99 -2.99
N LYS A 20 41.43 26.20 -4.27
CA LYS A 20 40.58 27.33 -4.72
C LYS A 20 39.14 27.15 -4.19
N PRO A 21 38.39 28.24 -3.94
CA PRO A 21 37.02 28.15 -3.47
C PRO A 21 36.14 27.40 -4.48
N VAL A 22 35.54 26.32 -4.03
CA VAL A 22 34.47 25.62 -4.76
C VAL A 22 33.17 26.36 -4.50
N ASN A 23 32.48 26.80 -5.55
CA ASN A 23 31.18 27.44 -5.41
C ASN A 23 30.19 26.49 -4.70
N PRO A 24 29.34 27.00 -3.78
CA PRO A 24 28.36 26.16 -3.11
C PRO A 24 27.38 25.59 -4.13
N ILE A 25 27.25 24.26 -4.16
CA ILE A 25 26.23 23.58 -4.95
C ILE A 25 24.88 23.92 -4.31
N ILE A 26 24.14 24.85 -4.93
CA ILE A 26 22.77 25.16 -4.53
C ILE A 26 21.94 23.91 -4.80
N SER A 27 21.58 23.19 -3.72
CA SER A 27 20.72 22.02 -3.78
C SER A 27 19.30 22.47 -4.17
N VAL A 28 19.01 22.43 -5.46
CA VAL A 28 17.63 22.58 -5.98
C VAL A 28 16.75 21.59 -5.22
N PRO A 29 15.63 22.02 -4.60
CA PRO A 29 14.71 21.10 -3.94
C PRO A 29 14.23 20.06 -4.95
N GLN A 30 14.64 18.80 -4.76
CA GLN A 30 14.19 17.74 -5.65
C GLN A 30 12.70 17.51 -5.43
N THR A 31 11.90 17.81 -6.45
CA THR A 31 10.47 17.55 -6.47
C THR A 31 10.24 16.07 -6.13
N PRO A 32 9.44 15.74 -5.09
CA PRO A 32 9.23 14.35 -4.70
C PRO A 32 8.74 13.51 -5.89
N PRO A 33 9.33 12.32 -6.16
CA PRO A 33 9.07 11.56 -7.38
C PRO A 33 7.59 11.51 -7.76
N SER A 34 7.27 12.03 -8.96
CA SER A 34 5.92 11.99 -9.50
C SER A 34 5.53 10.53 -9.73
N ILE A 35 4.34 10.14 -9.27
CA ILE A 35 3.81 8.82 -9.58
C ILE A 35 3.44 8.83 -11.06
N GLN A 36 3.89 7.82 -11.79
CA GLN A 36 3.42 7.61 -13.16
C GLN A 36 2.06 6.91 -13.06
N LEU A 37 0.98 7.63 -13.37
CA LEU A 37 -0.39 7.12 -13.31
C LEU A 37 -0.66 6.16 -14.48
N LYS A 38 -0.10 4.94 -14.40
CA LYS A 38 -0.18 3.93 -15.47
C LYS A 38 -1.41 3.05 -15.34
N SER A 39 -1.85 2.51 -16.47
CA SER A 39 -2.98 1.58 -16.55
C SER A 39 -2.84 0.68 -17.78
N ALA A 40 -2.92 -0.63 -17.59
CA ALA A 40 -3.02 -1.60 -18.68
C ALA A 40 -4.44 -1.68 -19.27
N LYS A 41 -5.38 -0.85 -18.77
CA LYS A 41 -6.78 -0.77 -19.18
C LYS A 41 -7.22 0.65 -19.60
N GLY A 42 -6.31 1.63 -19.62
CA GLY A 42 -6.61 3.02 -19.98
C GLY A 42 -7.42 3.79 -18.93
N ILE A 43 -7.36 3.39 -17.66
CA ILE A 43 -8.07 4.03 -16.55
C ILE A 43 -7.36 5.32 -16.13
N ASP A 44 -8.15 6.38 -15.95
CA ASP A 44 -7.69 7.67 -15.45
C ASP A 44 -7.72 7.71 -13.91
N TYR A 45 -6.53 7.74 -13.30
CA TYR A 45 -6.35 7.80 -11.85
C TYR A 45 -6.23 9.22 -11.28
N ARG A 46 -6.34 10.28 -12.09
CA ARG A 46 -6.14 11.67 -11.62
C ARG A 46 -7.13 12.07 -10.52
N ASN A 47 -8.38 11.62 -10.59
CA ASN A 47 -9.38 11.90 -9.55
C ASN A 47 -9.04 11.19 -8.22
N LEU A 48 -8.58 9.93 -8.27
CA LEU A 48 -8.08 9.22 -7.09
C LEU A 48 -6.87 9.93 -6.49
N GLU A 49 -5.91 10.35 -7.33
CA GLU A 49 -4.75 11.11 -6.89
C GLU A 49 -5.15 12.44 -6.23
N ASP A 50 -6.06 13.20 -6.82
CA ASP A 50 -6.47 14.51 -6.28
C ASP A 50 -7.27 14.40 -4.98
N LEU A 51 -8.10 13.37 -4.81
CA LEU A 51 -8.79 13.10 -3.54
C LEU A 51 -7.79 12.70 -2.44
N LEU A 52 -6.77 11.90 -2.77
CA LEU A 52 -5.70 11.51 -1.86
C LEU A 52 -4.78 12.68 -1.49
N LYS A 53 -4.35 13.51 -2.45
CA LYS A 53 -3.63 14.78 -2.20
C LYS A 53 -4.36 15.67 -1.19
N ARG A 54 -5.68 15.72 -1.28
CA ARG A 54 -6.57 16.53 -0.42
C ARG A 54 -6.96 15.84 0.88
N GLN A 55 -6.46 14.64 1.15
CA GLN A 55 -6.81 13.83 2.33
C GLN A 55 -8.32 13.56 2.46
N GLN A 56 -9.05 13.51 1.33
CA GLN A 56 -10.46 13.19 1.26
C GLN A 56 -10.65 11.66 1.29
N TRP A 57 -10.24 11.05 2.41
CA TRP A 57 -10.06 9.61 2.54
C TRP A 57 -11.30 8.79 2.18
N LYS A 58 -12.49 9.25 2.59
CA LYS A 58 -13.77 8.56 2.32
C LYS A 58 -14.20 8.63 0.86
N GLU A 59 -13.74 9.63 0.14
CA GLU A 59 -14.03 9.82 -1.28
C GLU A 59 -12.99 9.09 -2.13
N ALA A 60 -11.71 9.15 -1.77
CA ALA A 60 -10.63 8.36 -2.37
C ALA A 60 -10.87 6.85 -2.24
N ASP A 61 -11.47 6.42 -1.13
CA ASP A 61 -11.84 5.03 -0.86
C ASP A 61 -12.94 4.51 -1.80
N LYS A 62 -14.08 5.23 -1.89
CA LYS A 62 -15.14 4.95 -2.88
C LYS A 62 -14.62 5.05 -4.32
N GLU A 63 -13.71 5.98 -4.58
CA GLU A 63 -13.07 6.14 -5.89
C GLU A 63 -12.19 4.95 -6.22
N THR A 64 -11.46 4.40 -5.23
CA THR A 64 -10.69 3.15 -5.36
C THR A 64 -11.61 1.99 -5.76
N ALA A 65 -12.76 1.84 -5.08
CA ALA A 65 -13.77 0.86 -5.47
C ALA A 65 -14.26 1.07 -6.93
N ARG A 66 -14.52 2.33 -7.31
CA ARG A 66 -14.99 2.71 -8.65
C ARG A 66 -13.97 2.36 -9.74
N VAL A 67 -12.69 2.71 -9.56
CA VAL A 67 -11.65 2.42 -10.57
C VAL A 67 -11.34 0.92 -10.65
N MET A 68 -11.32 0.18 -9.54
CA MET A 68 -11.14 -1.28 -9.58
C MET A 68 -12.24 -1.99 -10.38
N LEU A 69 -13.50 -1.51 -10.28
CA LEU A 69 -14.60 -2.00 -11.12
C LEU A 69 -14.42 -1.67 -12.60
N GLN A 70 -13.82 -0.52 -12.95
CA GLN A 70 -13.53 -0.20 -14.35
C GLN A 70 -12.40 -1.06 -14.93
N VAL A 71 -11.32 -1.29 -14.17
CA VAL A 71 -10.19 -2.16 -14.58
C VAL A 71 -10.68 -3.58 -14.91
N ALA A 72 -11.62 -4.10 -14.12
CA ALA A 72 -12.25 -5.41 -14.34
C ALA A 72 -13.41 -5.41 -15.35
N ASN A 73 -13.82 -4.24 -15.88
CA ASN A 73 -15.02 -4.07 -16.71
C ASN A 73 -16.32 -4.58 -16.04
N ARG A 74 -16.51 -4.29 -14.75
CA ARG A 74 -17.64 -4.75 -13.91
C ARG A 74 -18.44 -3.64 -13.22
N THR A 75 -18.41 -2.44 -13.78
CA THR A 75 -19.07 -1.24 -13.25
C THR A 75 -20.59 -1.40 -13.08
N LYS A 76 -21.25 -2.29 -13.84
CA LYS A 76 -22.70 -2.56 -13.71
C LYS A 76 -23.00 -3.52 -12.55
N GLU A 77 -22.14 -4.51 -12.38
CA GLU A 77 -22.24 -5.60 -11.42
C GLU A 77 -21.87 -5.16 -10.01
N ARG A 78 -21.03 -4.12 -9.87
CA ARG A 78 -20.60 -3.50 -8.59
C ARG A 78 -19.76 -4.37 -7.65
N TRP A 79 -19.54 -5.64 -7.99
CA TRP A 79 -18.69 -6.57 -7.23
C TRP A 79 -17.71 -7.34 -8.14
N LEU A 80 -16.52 -7.63 -7.62
CA LEU A 80 -15.49 -8.43 -8.29
C LEU A 80 -15.64 -9.91 -7.94
N ARG A 81 -15.59 -10.77 -8.96
CA ARG A 81 -15.45 -12.23 -8.78
C ARG A 81 -14.01 -12.56 -8.44
N GLU A 82 -13.76 -13.80 -8.05
CA GLU A 82 -12.41 -14.26 -7.72
C GLU A 82 -11.48 -14.18 -8.93
N GLU A 83 -11.96 -14.59 -10.12
CA GLU A 83 -11.17 -14.54 -11.35
C GLU A 83 -10.86 -13.11 -11.82
N ASP A 84 -11.67 -12.11 -11.46
CA ASP A 84 -11.38 -10.70 -11.75
C ASP A 84 -10.21 -10.16 -10.91
N ILE A 85 -10.04 -10.72 -9.71
CA ILE A 85 -9.00 -10.34 -8.75
C ILE A 85 -7.69 -11.07 -9.08
N ASP A 86 -7.75 -12.38 -9.32
CA ASP A 86 -6.58 -13.18 -9.69
C ASP A 86 -5.97 -12.74 -11.04
N ASN A 87 -6.79 -12.24 -11.97
CA ASN A 87 -6.32 -11.68 -13.24
C ASN A 87 -6.16 -10.15 -13.24
N PHE A 88 -6.37 -9.47 -12.09
CA PHE A 88 -6.31 -8.01 -12.02
C PHE A 88 -4.93 -7.51 -12.48
N PRO A 89 -4.81 -6.55 -13.40
CA PRO A 89 -3.52 -6.12 -13.93
C PRO A 89 -2.61 -5.52 -12.85
N CYS A 90 -1.36 -5.98 -12.80
CA CYS A 90 -0.38 -5.52 -11.81
C CYS A 90 0.06 -4.06 -12.01
N GLU A 91 -0.13 -3.48 -13.19
CA GLU A 91 0.14 -2.06 -13.42
C GLU A 91 -0.92 -1.19 -12.73
N ASP A 92 -2.20 -1.44 -13.01
CA ASP A 92 -3.36 -0.80 -12.38
C ASP A 92 -3.36 -0.96 -10.85
N LEU A 93 -3.09 -2.18 -10.35
CA LEU A 93 -3.03 -2.44 -8.90
C LEU A 93 -1.89 -1.66 -8.23
N ARG A 94 -0.72 -1.58 -8.87
CA ARG A 94 0.43 -0.83 -8.37
C ARG A 94 0.21 0.68 -8.43
N THR A 95 -0.46 1.21 -9.46
CA THR A 95 -0.81 2.64 -9.52
C THR A 95 -1.73 3.03 -8.37
N ILE A 96 -2.77 2.24 -8.10
CA ILE A 96 -3.68 2.46 -6.95
C ILE A 96 -2.89 2.43 -5.63
N ASP A 97 -2.08 1.40 -5.42
CA ASP A 97 -1.34 1.22 -4.18
C ASP A 97 -0.28 2.31 -3.94
N GLN A 98 0.48 2.70 -4.97
CA GLN A 98 1.47 3.78 -4.87
C GLN A 98 0.85 5.13 -4.52
N LEU A 99 -0.36 5.41 -5.02
CA LEU A 99 -1.12 6.59 -4.65
C LEU A 99 -1.46 6.58 -3.15
N TRP A 100 -2.04 5.48 -2.67
CA TRP A 100 -2.36 5.32 -1.24
C TRP A 100 -1.11 5.41 -0.35
N LEU A 101 -0.02 4.72 -0.71
CA LEU A 101 1.26 4.79 0.01
C LEU A 101 1.80 6.23 0.09
N LYS A 102 1.88 6.95 -1.04
CA LYS A 102 2.49 8.28 -1.10
C LYS A 102 1.74 9.31 -0.25
N TYR A 103 0.41 9.36 -0.38
CA TYR A 103 -0.37 10.39 0.31
C TYR A 103 -0.70 10.03 1.76
N SER A 104 -0.59 8.76 2.15
CA SER A 104 -0.70 8.32 3.55
C SER A 104 0.64 8.21 4.30
N ASN A 105 1.76 8.58 3.67
CA ASN A 105 3.12 8.38 4.22
C ASN A 105 3.39 6.90 4.63
N GLY A 106 3.03 5.95 3.76
CA GLY A 106 3.24 4.51 3.95
C GLY A 106 2.28 3.84 4.95
N LYS A 107 1.23 4.54 5.40
CA LYS A 107 0.27 4.05 6.40
C LYS A 107 -0.86 3.19 5.82
N PHE A 108 -1.28 3.47 4.59
CA PHE A 108 -2.43 2.88 3.90
C PHE A 108 -2.01 2.33 2.53
N GLY A 109 -2.71 1.29 2.06
CA GLY A 109 -2.40 0.58 0.81
C GLY A 109 -2.68 -0.93 0.90
N PHE A 110 -2.85 -1.57 -0.25
CA PHE A 110 -3.02 -3.02 -0.37
C PHE A 110 -1.72 -3.78 -0.10
N SER A 111 -0.55 -3.21 -0.43
CA SER A 111 0.76 -3.72 -0.03
C SER A 111 0.90 -3.74 1.50
N VAL A 112 0.47 -2.67 2.17
CA VAL A 112 0.44 -2.56 3.63
C VAL A 112 -0.45 -3.65 4.25
N GLN A 113 -1.66 -3.83 3.73
CA GLN A 113 -2.60 -4.86 4.19
C GLN A 113 -2.08 -6.28 3.95
N ALA A 114 -1.60 -6.59 2.74
CA ALA A 114 -1.05 -7.90 2.40
C ALA A 114 0.18 -8.24 3.28
N LYS A 115 1.07 -7.27 3.52
CA LYS A 115 2.20 -7.42 4.44
C LYS A 115 1.75 -7.72 5.86
N ILE A 116 0.79 -6.99 6.40
CA ILE A 116 0.23 -7.23 7.74
C ILE A 116 -0.41 -8.63 7.83
N TYR A 117 -1.19 -9.02 6.82
CA TYR A 117 -1.81 -10.34 6.75
C TYR A 117 -0.76 -11.46 6.73
N ARG A 118 0.31 -11.31 5.91
CA ARG A 118 1.42 -12.26 5.83
C ARG A 118 2.23 -12.34 7.13
N GLU A 119 2.48 -11.21 7.80
CA GLU A 119 3.15 -11.15 9.12
C GLU A 119 2.39 -11.89 10.23
N LEU A 120 1.06 -12.02 10.09
CA LEU A 120 0.21 -12.78 11.00
C LEU A 120 0.13 -14.29 10.64
N GLY A 121 0.90 -14.75 9.65
CA GLY A 121 0.87 -16.13 9.16
C GLY A 121 -0.15 -16.38 8.06
N GLY A 122 -0.66 -15.33 7.40
CA GLY A 122 -1.61 -15.44 6.30
C GLY A 122 -1.07 -16.22 5.10
N THR A 123 -1.93 -17.00 4.46
CA THR A 123 -1.66 -17.77 3.23
C THR A 123 -2.82 -17.60 2.25
N ARG A 124 -2.92 -18.42 1.19
CA ARG A 124 -4.07 -18.34 0.27
C ARG A 124 -5.28 -19.15 0.78
N GLU A 125 -5.06 -19.97 1.81
CA GLU A 125 -6.05 -20.79 2.50
C GLU A 125 -6.67 -19.98 3.65
N TYR A 126 -7.99 -20.03 3.80
CA TYR A 126 -8.66 -19.32 4.89
C TYR A 126 -8.30 -19.93 6.26
N ASN A 127 -7.80 -19.08 7.16
CA ASN A 127 -7.63 -19.38 8.57
C ASN A 127 -8.31 -18.29 9.41
N GLU A 128 -9.39 -18.67 10.09
CA GLU A 128 -10.22 -17.78 10.90
C GLU A 128 -9.42 -16.97 11.93
N ARG A 129 -8.50 -17.61 12.66
CA ARG A 129 -7.72 -16.92 13.71
C ARG A 129 -6.78 -15.87 13.13
N VAL A 130 -6.22 -16.14 11.95
CA VAL A 130 -5.35 -15.19 11.24
C VAL A 130 -6.17 -14.06 10.62
N TRP A 131 -7.36 -14.36 10.10
CA TRP A 131 -8.27 -13.38 9.53
C TRP A 131 -8.85 -12.42 10.58
N ASP A 132 -9.28 -12.95 11.73
CA ASP A 132 -9.72 -12.16 12.87
C ASP A 132 -8.57 -11.30 13.42
N ALA A 133 -7.37 -11.87 13.63
CA ALA A 133 -6.20 -11.11 14.08
C ALA A 133 -5.77 -10.03 13.07
N PHE A 134 -5.99 -10.24 11.78
CA PHE A 134 -5.80 -9.23 10.74
C PHE A 134 -6.83 -8.10 10.89
N GLY A 135 -8.11 -8.44 11.04
CA GLY A 135 -9.20 -7.49 11.29
C GLY A 135 -8.95 -6.64 12.54
N ASP A 136 -8.51 -7.26 13.64
CA ASP A 136 -8.14 -6.55 14.87
C ASP A 136 -6.93 -5.63 14.64
N ARG A 137 -5.91 -6.08 13.89
CA ARG A 137 -4.68 -5.33 13.61
C ARG A 137 -4.90 -4.11 12.72
N VAL A 138 -5.74 -4.20 11.69
CA VAL A 138 -6.09 -3.05 10.83
C VAL A 138 -7.26 -2.24 11.38
N GLY A 139 -7.92 -2.69 12.44
CA GLY A 139 -9.04 -2.00 13.09
C GLY A 139 -10.38 -2.11 12.34
N TRP A 140 -10.58 -3.19 11.57
CA TRP A 140 -11.89 -3.55 11.00
C TRP A 140 -12.71 -4.46 11.94
N ARG A 141 -12.11 -4.92 13.05
CA ARG A 141 -12.74 -5.75 14.07
C ARG A 141 -12.48 -5.13 15.44
N ILE A 142 -13.54 -5.00 16.25
CA ILE A 142 -13.54 -4.36 17.57
C ILE A 142 -14.44 -5.20 18.49
N ASN A 143 -13.96 -5.57 19.67
CA ASN A 143 -14.68 -6.42 20.63
C ASN A 143 -15.23 -7.72 20.00
N ASN A 144 -14.42 -8.36 19.14
CA ASN A 144 -14.76 -9.52 18.30
C ASN A 144 -15.85 -9.31 17.22
N SER A 145 -16.33 -8.08 17.02
CA SER A 145 -17.32 -7.73 16.01
C SER A 145 -16.67 -6.99 14.83
N TRP A 146 -17.01 -7.36 13.60
CA TRP A 146 -16.60 -6.63 12.40
C TRP A 146 -17.40 -5.33 12.27
N ILE A 147 -16.72 -4.21 11.99
CA ILE A 147 -17.36 -2.88 11.90
C ILE A 147 -18.16 -2.71 10.61
N GLU A 148 -19.21 -1.88 10.62
CA GLU A 148 -19.85 -1.49 9.36
C GLU A 148 -19.05 -0.38 8.66
N TYR A 149 -19.20 -0.24 7.34
CA TYR A 149 -18.53 0.79 6.55
C TYR A 149 -18.86 2.24 7.00
N LYS A 150 -19.96 2.45 7.72
CA LYS A 150 -20.31 3.74 8.32
C LYS A 150 -19.35 4.13 9.45
N ASP A 151 -18.76 3.14 10.13
CA ASP A 151 -17.94 3.28 11.34
C ASP A 151 -16.42 3.27 11.04
N VAL A 152 -16.03 3.07 9.77
CA VAL A 152 -14.64 3.13 9.29
C VAL A 152 -14.04 4.53 9.54
N ILE A 153 -12.78 4.56 10.00
CA ILE A 153 -12.08 5.79 10.41
C ILE A 153 -11.35 6.39 9.20
N PHE A 154 -11.96 7.41 8.61
CA PHE A 154 -11.44 8.12 7.43
C PHE A 154 -10.51 9.28 7.79
N ASP A 155 -9.56 9.06 8.70
CA ASP A 155 -8.50 10.03 9.02
C ASP A 155 -7.18 9.36 9.45
N PHE A 156 -6.14 10.17 9.72
CA PHE A 156 -4.81 9.70 10.10
C PHE A 156 -4.72 9.00 11.47
N LYS A 157 -5.76 9.02 12.30
CA LYS A 157 -5.82 8.30 13.59
C LYS A 157 -6.10 6.80 13.43
N ALA A 158 -6.64 6.39 12.28
CA ALA A 158 -6.87 4.98 11.94
C ALA A 158 -5.59 4.12 12.07
N LEU A 159 -5.73 2.80 12.16
CA LEU A 159 -4.57 1.92 12.26
C LEU A 159 -3.82 1.78 10.92
N GLN A 160 -2.61 1.21 10.96
CA GLN A 160 -1.85 0.92 9.73
C GLN A 160 -2.59 -0.15 8.92
N GLY A 161 -2.73 0.07 7.61
CA GLY A 161 -3.52 -0.80 6.73
C GLY A 161 -5.05 -0.62 6.83
N HIS A 162 -5.58 0.29 7.66
CA HIS A 162 -7.05 0.47 7.81
C HIS A 162 -7.77 0.88 6.52
N LEU A 163 -7.06 1.52 5.58
CA LEU A 163 -7.58 1.92 4.27
C LEU A 163 -6.68 1.36 3.15
N PRO A 164 -7.23 1.07 1.95
CA PRO A 164 -8.65 1.22 1.56
C PRO A 164 -9.58 0.21 2.23
N ALA A 165 -10.87 0.51 2.30
CA ALA A 165 -11.92 -0.23 3.02
C ALA A 165 -13.23 -0.39 2.21
N ASP A 166 -13.64 0.52 1.33
CA ASP A 166 -14.66 0.21 0.33
C ASP A 166 -13.99 -0.60 -0.78
N PHE A 167 -14.30 -1.89 -0.83
CA PHE A 167 -13.94 -2.71 -1.97
C PHE A 167 -15.19 -3.32 -2.60
N PRO A 168 -15.24 -3.42 -3.94
CA PRO A 168 -16.18 -4.30 -4.64
C PRO A 168 -15.98 -5.80 -4.32
N ILE A 169 -14.91 -6.12 -3.57
CA ILE A 169 -14.59 -7.44 -3.02
C ILE A 169 -15.58 -7.83 -1.92
N TRP A 170 -15.92 -6.90 -1.00
CA TRP A 170 -16.79 -7.16 0.16
C TRP A 170 -18.29 -7.01 -0.12
N ARG A 171 -18.64 -6.57 -1.32
CA ARG A 171 -20.02 -6.40 -1.78
C ARG A 171 -20.54 -7.73 -2.34
N CYS A 172 -21.67 -8.20 -1.81
CA CYS A 172 -22.35 -9.42 -2.23
C CYS A 172 -23.80 -9.09 -2.54
N GLY A 173 -24.09 -8.76 -3.81
CA GLY A 173 -25.44 -8.45 -4.30
C GLY A 173 -25.62 -7.01 -4.78
N ASN A 174 -26.78 -6.43 -4.47
CA ASN A 174 -27.30 -5.17 -4.98
C ASN A 174 -26.70 -3.91 -4.33
N TRP A 175 -27.07 -2.73 -4.88
CA TRP A 175 -26.69 -1.40 -4.37
C TRP A 175 -27.00 -1.12 -2.89
N HIS A 176 -27.87 -1.91 -2.27
CA HIS A 176 -28.34 -1.72 -0.89
C HIS A 176 -27.92 -2.85 0.06
N ASP A 177 -27.25 -3.89 -0.44
CA ASP A 177 -26.89 -5.05 0.38
C ASP A 177 -25.68 -4.68 1.27
N PRO A 178 -25.69 -5.04 2.57
CA PRO A 178 -24.61 -4.65 3.48
C PRO A 178 -23.22 -5.15 3.06
N ILE A 179 -22.18 -4.47 3.56
CA ILE A 179 -20.79 -4.89 3.39
C ILE A 179 -20.52 -6.01 4.41
N TRP A 180 -20.54 -7.26 3.93
CA TRP A 180 -20.46 -8.46 4.77
C TRP A 180 -19.02 -8.96 4.91
N TRP A 181 -18.21 -8.24 5.70
CA TRP A 181 -16.80 -8.56 5.98
C TRP A 181 -16.56 -10.02 6.42
N SER A 182 -17.49 -10.58 7.20
CA SER A 182 -17.46 -11.94 7.73
C SER A 182 -18.06 -13.00 6.79
N SER A 183 -18.57 -12.62 5.61
CA SER A 183 -19.10 -13.60 4.65
C SER A 183 -17.96 -14.32 3.92
N PHE A 184 -18.01 -15.65 3.87
CA PHE A 184 -16.96 -16.48 3.26
C PHE A 184 -16.56 -16.06 1.83
N PRO A 185 -17.49 -15.69 0.91
CA PRO A 185 -17.12 -15.21 -0.42
C PRO A 185 -16.31 -13.91 -0.37
N ALA A 186 -16.64 -12.99 0.54
CA ALA A 186 -15.95 -11.73 0.69
C ALA A 186 -14.52 -11.93 1.25
N ILE A 187 -14.40 -12.72 2.32
CA ILE A 187 -13.10 -13.10 2.92
C ILE A 187 -12.18 -13.72 1.88
N LYS A 188 -12.67 -14.71 1.12
CA LYS A 188 -11.88 -15.41 0.10
C LYS A 188 -11.40 -14.47 -1.01
N ARG A 189 -12.25 -13.56 -1.49
CA ARG A 189 -11.85 -12.52 -2.47
C ARG A 189 -10.79 -11.56 -1.89
N GLY A 190 -10.86 -11.22 -0.61
CA GLY A 190 -9.84 -10.39 0.07
C GLY A 190 -8.48 -11.10 0.16
N ILE A 191 -8.48 -12.38 0.52
CA ILE A 191 -7.28 -13.24 0.50
C ILE A 191 -6.71 -13.36 -0.92
N ASN A 192 -7.56 -13.52 -1.94
CA ASN A 192 -7.12 -13.52 -3.34
C ASN A 192 -6.48 -12.17 -3.73
N LEU A 193 -6.94 -11.02 -3.20
CA LEU A 193 -6.29 -9.73 -3.46
C LEU A 193 -4.90 -9.65 -2.81
N PHE A 194 -4.75 -10.08 -1.56
CA PHE A 194 -3.44 -10.08 -0.90
C PHE A 194 -2.46 -11.03 -1.61
N SER A 195 -2.93 -12.20 -2.03
CA SER A 195 -2.20 -13.10 -2.93
C SER A 195 -1.85 -12.44 -4.27
N ARG A 196 -2.77 -11.63 -4.84
CA ARG A 196 -2.51 -10.90 -6.09
C ARG A 196 -1.41 -9.86 -5.94
N VAL A 197 -1.45 -9.05 -4.88
CA VAL A 197 -0.41 -8.07 -4.51
C VAL A 197 0.97 -8.73 -4.50
N GLU A 198 1.11 -9.88 -3.85
CA GLU A 198 2.37 -10.66 -3.83
C GLU A 198 2.80 -11.12 -5.24
N THR A 199 1.90 -11.69 -6.06
CA THR A 199 2.23 -12.06 -7.44
C THR A 199 2.64 -10.87 -8.31
N CYS A 200 2.14 -9.68 -7.98
CA CYS A 200 2.49 -8.42 -8.62
C CYS A 200 3.79 -7.79 -8.11
N LYS A 201 4.48 -8.42 -7.14
CA LYS A 201 5.77 -7.98 -6.57
C LYS A 201 5.69 -6.51 -6.11
N MET A 202 4.78 -6.27 -5.18
CA MET A 202 4.50 -4.99 -4.51
C MET A 202 4.93 -5.06 -3.04
#